data_AF-A0A1F6XNE9-F1
#
_entry.id   AF-A0A1F6XNE9-F1
#
_cell.length_a   1.000
_cell.length_b   1.000
_cell.length_c   1.000
_cell.angle_alpha   90.00
_cell.angle_beta   90.00
_cell.angle_gamma   90.00
#
_symmetry.space_group_name_H-M   'P 1'
#
loop_
_entity.id
_entity.type
_entity.pdbx_description
1 polymer ?
#
loop_
_entity_poly.entity_id
_entity_poly.type
_entity_poly.pdbx_seq_one_letter_code
_entity_poly.pdbx_strand_id
1 'polypeptide(L)' 'MFQNFQNTLLKKMLKAKGVPEAQIDMFVKMIEKNPELFKTIAKEIEEKVKGGMSQMDAGMQVMKKHEQELKKLA' A
#
# COMPACT_ATOMS: atom_id res chain seq x y z
N MET A 1 -18.47 10.61 -1.22
CA MET A 1 -19.05 9.27 -0.94
C MET A 1 -18.23 8.10 -1.52
N PHE A 2 -17.23 8.30 -2.39
CA PHE A 2 -16.46 7.22 -3.05
C PHE A 2 -15.26 6.65 -2.24
N GLN A 3 -14.66 7.44 -1.35
CA GLN A 3 -13.45 7.07 -0.60
C GLN A 3 -13.66 5.90 0.38
N ASN A 4 -14.87 5.77 0.95
CA ASN A 4 -15.15 4.74 1.94
C ASN A 4 -15.30 3.34 1.34
N PHE A 5 -15.79 3.23 0.10
CA PHE A 5 -16.04 1.93 -0.54
C PHE A 5 -14.73 1.19 -0.85
N GLN A 6 -13.73 1.92 -1.37
CA GLN A 6 -12.39 1.40 -1.60
C GLN A 6 -11.76 0.92 -0.29
N ASN A 7 -11.88 1.70 0.80
CA ASN A 7 -11.41 1.29 2.12
C ASN A 7 -12.08 0.00 2.62
N THR A 8 -13.37 -0.21 2.40
CA THR A 8 -14.05 -1.47 2.78
C THR A 8 -13.62 -2.67 1.96
N LEU A 9 -13.45 -2.51 0.64
CA LEU A 9 -12.99 -3.61 -0.24
C LEU A 9 -11.55 -3.99 0.06
N LEU A 10 -10.66 -2.99 0.22
CA LEU A 10 -9.27 -3.21 0.59
C LEU A 10 -9.18 -3.85 1.98
N LYS A 11 -9.91 -3.33 2.99
CA LYS A 11 -9.98 -3.93 4.33
C LYS A 11 -10.47 -5.37 4.28
N LYS A 12 -11.51 -5.68 3.50
CA LYS A 12 -12.01 -7.06 3.37
C LYS A 12 -11.02 -7.99 2.67
N MET A 13 -10.35 -7.52 1.62
CA MET A 13 -9.31 -8.28 0.92
C MET A 13 -8.08 -8.53 1.79
N LEU A 14 -7.66 -7.52 2.56
CA LEU A 14 -6.53 -7.61 3.49
C LEU A 14 -6.88 -8.52 4.69
N LYS A 15 -8.06 -8.36 5.30
CA LYS A 15 -8.56 -9.29 6.33
C LYS A 15 -8.70 -10.72 5.81
N ALA A 16 -9.22 -10.91 4.59
CA ALA A 16 -9.31 -12.22 3.97
C ALA A 16 -7.94 -12.85 3.69
N LYS A 17 -6.89 -12.02 3.54
CA LYS A 17 -5.48 -12.44 3.46
C LYS A 17 -4.80 -12.51 4.83
N GLY A 18 -5.54 -12.38 5.93
CA GLY A 18 -5.04 -12.50 7.30
C GLY A 18 -4.28 -11.28 7.82
N VAL A 19 -4.35 -10.14 7.13
CA VAL A 19 -3.70 -8.89 7.54
C VAL A 19 -4.47 -8.26 8.71
N PRO A 20 -3.86 -8.07 9.89
CA PRO A 20 -4.50 -7.48 11.06
C PRO A 20 -4.87 -6.01 10.85
N GLU A 21 -5.94 -5.54 11.49
CA GLU A 21 -6.37 -4.12 11.43
C GLU A 21 -5.28 -3.15 11.88
N ALA A 22 -4.47 -3.55 12.86
CA ALA A 22 -3.31 -2.78 13.31
C ALA A 22 -2.29 -2.51 12.19
N GLN A 23 -2.14 -3.43 11.22
CA GLN A 23 -1.27 -3.19 10.05
C GLN A 23 -1.89 -2.17 9.09
N ILE A 24 -3.21 -2.16 8.94
CA ILE A 24 -3.91 -1.19 8.10
C ILE A 24 -3.75 0.22 8.67
N ASP A 25 -3.95 0.38 9.98
CA ASP A 25 -3.73 1.67 10.66
C ASP A 25 -2.25 2.08 10.66
N MET A 26 -1.33 1.11 10.71
CA MET A 26 0.10 1.36 10.54
C MET A 26 0.41 1.90 9.14
N PHE A 27 -0.20 1.34 8.08
CA PHE A 27 -0.06 1.86 6.71
C PHE A 27 -0.55 3.31 6.59
N VAL A 28 -1.70 3.63 7.19
CA VAL A 28 -2.24 5.00 7.20
C VAL A 28 -1.28 5.97 7.88
N LYS A 29 -0.77 5.61 9.06
CA LYS A 29 0.21 6.45 9.79
C LYS A 29 1.53 6.62 9.04
N MET A 30 1.98 5.59 8.32
CA MET A 30 3.18 5.70 7.49
C MET A 30 2.97 6.69 6.33
N ILE A 31 1.78 6.72 5.73
CA ILE A 31 1.42 7.71 4.69
C ILE A 31 1.47 9.13 5.25
N GLU A 32 0.93 9.34 6.46
CA GLU A 32 0.97 10.64 7.14
C GLU A 32 2.40 11.08 7.47
N LYS A 33 3.27 10.15 7.89
CA LYS A 33 4.67 10.44 8.22
C LYS A 33 5.51 10.81 6.99
N ASN A 34 5.26 10.20 5.83
CA ASN A 34 6.03 10.49 4.61
C ASN A 34 5.16 10.39 3.34
N PRO A 35 4.35 11.41 3.04
CA PRO A 35 3.45 11.39 1.89
C PRO A 35 4.20 11.36 0.55
N GLU A 36 5.43 11.89 0.50
CA GLU A 36 6.30 11.89 -0.69
C GLU A 36 6.73 10.47 -1.07
N LEU A 37 7.13 9.67 -0.09
CA LEU A 37 7.45 8.25 -0.29
C LEU A 37 6.25 7.49 -0.84
N PHE A 38 5.05 7.74 -0.30
CA PHE A 38 3.85 7.04 -0.77
C PHE A 38 3.38 7.49 -2.16
N LYS A 39 3.57 8.77 -2.53
CA LYS A 39 3.39 9.22 -3.92
C LYS A 39 4.32 8.46 -4.86
N THR A 40 5.59 8.28 -4.46
CA THR A 40 6.58 7.53 -5.24
C THR A 40 6.20 6.06 -5.36
N ILE A 41 5.82 5.42 -4.25
CA ILE A 41 5.32 4.03 -4.23
C ILE A 41 4.10 3.88 -5.15
N ALA A 42 3.12 4.77 -5.06
CA ALA A 42 1.92 4.72 -5.89
C ALA A 42 2.25 4.82 -7.38
N LYS A 43 3.14 5.74 -7.75
CA LYS A 43 3.60 5.92 -9.14
C LYS A 43 4.33 4.69 -9.67
N GLU A 44 5.23 4.11 -8.88
CA GLU A 44 5.94 2.89 -9.26
C GLU A 44 5.01 1.68 -9.39
N ILE A 45 4.01 1.55 -8.52
CA ILE A 45 2.99 0.50 -8.63
C ILE A 45 2.21 0.69 -9.94
N GLU A 46 1.78 1.92 -10.24
CA GLU A 46 1.03 2.23 -11.45
C GLU A 46 1.85 1.93 -12.73
N GLU A 47 3.13 2.28 -12.74
CA GLU A 47 4.05 1.96 -13.84
C GLU A 47 4.20 0.45 -14.04
N LYS A 48 4.32 -0.33 -12.96
CA LYS A 48 4.39 -1.80 -13.04
C LYS A 48 3.10 -2.44 -13.51
N VAL A 49 1.96 -1.93 -13.05
CA VAL A 49 0.63 -2.40 -13.49
C VAL A 49 0.42 -2.08 -14.96
N LYS A 50 0.80 -0.88 -15.42
CA LYS A 50 0.81 -0.52 -16.85
C LYS A 50 1.74 -1.42 -17.67
N GLY A 51 2.83 -1.91 -17.07
CA GLY A 51 3.72 -2.91 -17.65
C GLY A 51 3.16 -4.35 -17.70
N GLY A 52 1.91 -4.57 -17.29
CA GLY A 52 1.24 -5.87 -17.33
C GLY A 52 1.33 -6.70 -16.05
N MET A 53 1.90 -6.14 -14.97
CA MET A 53 1.96 -6.82 -13.67
C MET A 53 0.63 -6.72 -12.92
N SER A 54 0.29 -7.73 -12.11
CA SER A 54 -0.90 -7.61 -11.26
C SER A 54 -0.69 -6.53 -10.19
N GLN A 55 -1.75 -5.83 -9.81
CA GLN A 55 -1.70 -4.77 -8.78
C GLN A 55 -1.16 -5.30 -7.44
N MET A 56 -1.40 -6.57 -7.13
CA MET A 56 -0.87 -7.20 -5.91
C MET A 56 0.64 -7.43 -6.01
N ASP A 57 1.13 -7.96 -7.12
CA ASP A 57 2.56 -8.25 -7.31
C ASP A 57 3.37 -6.96 -7.42
N ALA A 58 2.86 -5.98 -8.16
CA ALA A 58 3.42 -4.64 -8.25
C ALA A 58 3.51 -3.99 -6.87
N GLY A 59 2.42 -4.02 -6.09
CA GLY A 59 2.36 -3.53 -4.73
C GLY A 59 3.40 -4.18 -3.82
N MET A 60 3.50 -5.51 -3.84
CA MET A 60 4.46 -6.24 -3.04
C MET A 60 5.91 -5.92 -3.44
N GLN A 61 6.19 -5.85 -4.74
CA GLN A 61 7.54 -5.59 -5.24
C GLN A 61 8.02 -4.18 -4.90
N VAL A 62 7.13 -3.18 -5.02
CA VAL A 62 7.45 -1.77 -4.68
C VAL A 62 7.55 -1.59 -3.18
N MET A 63 6.64 -2.17 -2.38
CA MET A 63 6.76 -2.14 -0.91
C MET A 63 8.03 -2.84 -0.43
N LYS A 64 8.44 -3.94 -1.06
CA LYS A 64 9.71 -4.62 -0.75
C LYS A 64 10.93 -3.77 -1.13
N LYS A 65 10.88 -3.06 -2.26
CA LYS A 65 11.93 -2.11 -2.67
C LYS A 65 12.07 -0.96 -1.67
N HIS A 66 10.95 -0.43 -1.19
CA HIS A 66 10.89 0.65 -0.21
C HIS A 66 10.81 0.16 1.24
N GLU A 67 11.03 -1.14 1.49
CA GLU A 67 10.87 -1.76 2.81
C GLU A 67 11.79 -1.12 3.85
N GLN A 68 13.02 -0.79 3.46
CA GLN A 68 13.98 -0.14 4.35
C GLN A 68 13.55 1.28 4.73
N GLU A 69 12.93 2.02 3.81
CA GLU A 69 12.41 3.37 4.08
C GLU A 69 11.16 3.29 4.95
N LEU A 70 10.24 2.38 4.64
CA LEU A 70 9.05 2.11 5.45
C LEU A 70 9.43 1.67 6.87
N LYS A 71 10.46 0.83 7.03
CA LYS A 71 10.99 0.42 8.34
C LYS A 71 11.61 1.55 9.14
N LYS A 72 12.18 2.58 8.49
CA LYS A 72 12.66 3.79 9.19
C LYS A 72 11.50 4.69 9.65
N LEU A 73 10.33 4.55 9.02
CA LEU A 73 9.14 5.31 9.36
C LEU A 73 8.23 4.60 10.37
N ALA A 74 8.33 3.28 10.47
CA ALA A 74 7.67 2.45 11.50
C ALA A 74 8.10 2.90 12.90
#